data_AF-A0AAV8WU37-F1
#
_entry.id   AF-A0AAV8WU37-F1
#
_cell.length_a   1.000
_cell.length_b   1.000
_cell.length_c   1.000
_cell.angle_alpha   90.00
_cell.angle_beta   90.00
_cell.angle_gamma   90.00
#
_symmetry.space_group_name_H-M   'P 1'
#
loop_
_entity.id
_entity.type
_entity.pdbx_description
1 polymer ?
#
loop_
_entity_poly.entity_id
_entity_poly.type
_entity_poly.pdbx_seq_one_letter_code
_entity_poly.pdbx_strand_id
1 'polypeptide(L)'
;MFAATGDGKMLPCYVVYKAKNIYSTWVEGGTKYTRYNATLSGWFDNVTFTDWLKAVVIPYLQRLDGDKVLIGDNLSSHLLLKMLAQCQIMK
;
A
#
# COMPACT_ATOMS: atom_id res chain seq x y z
N MET A 1 -6.99 0.43 -2.02
CA MET A 1 -6.47 1.37 -1.02
C MET A 1 -6.05 2.64 -1.72
N PHE A 2 -6.61 3.76 -1.26
CA PHE A 2 -6.18 5.10 -1.62
C PHE A 2 -5.39 5.67 -0.45
N ALA A 3 -4.38 6.49 -0.75
CA ALA A 3 -3.62 7.23 0.24
C ALA A 3 -3.20 8.57 -0.34
N ALA A 4 -3.14 9.58 0.51
CA ALA A 4 -2.78 10.93 0.15
C ALA A 4 -1.96 11.57 1.28
N THR A 5 -1.17 12.56 0.94
CA THR A 5 -0.52 13.46 1.90
C THR A 5 -1.44 14.60 2.31
N GLY A 6 -1.09 15.31 3.40
CA GLY A 6 -1.88 16.43 3.91
C GLY A 6 -1.99 17.63 2.96
N ASP A 7 -1.08 17.76 2.00
CA ASP A 7 -1.12 18.76 0.91
C ASP A 7 -1.91 18.26 -0.33
N GLY A 8 -2.55 17.10 -0.24
CA GLY A 8 -3.44 16.57 -1.28
C GLY A 8 -2.76 15.76 -2.38
N LYS A 9 -1.47 15.45 -2.27
CA LYS A 9 -0.79 14.60 -3.27
C LYS A 9 -1.18 13.13 -3.09
N MET A 10 -1.75 12.56 -4.14
CA MET A 10 -2.15 11.16 -4.17
C MET A 10 -0.93 10.24 -4.34
N LEU A 11 -0.86 9.19 -3.52
CA LEU A 11 0.07 8.09 -3.72
C LEU A 11 -0.49 7.14 -4.80
N PRO A 12 0.36 6.33 -5.44
CA PRO A 12 -0.10 5.28 -6.35
C PRO A 12 -1.23 4.43 -5.74
N CYS A 13 -2.25 4.15 -6.54
CA CYS A 13 -3.37 3.34 -6.10
C CYS A 13 -2.94 1.88 -5.89
N TYR A 14 -3.62 1.20 -4.97
CA TYR A 14 -3.44 -0.23 -4.77
C TYR A 14 -4.80 -0.93 -4.87
N VAL A 15 -4.95 -1.84 -5.83
CA VAL A 15 -6.22 -2.51 -6.16
C VAL A 15 -6.11 -3.98 -5.79
N VAL A 16 -7.12 -4.52 -5.08
CA VAL A 16 -7.22 -5.94 -4.78
C VAL A 16 -8.44 -6.51 -5.51
N TYR A 17 -8.21 -7.48 -6.39
CA TYR A 17 -9.28 -8.26 -7.01
C TYR A 17 -9.66 -9.45 -6.14
N LYS A 18 -10.94 -9.82 -6.14
CA LYS A 18 -11.41 -11.10 -5.61
C LYS A 18 -11.12 -12.22 -6.63
N ALA A 19 -9.92 -12.79 -6.58
CA ALA A 19 -9.47 -13.80 -7.54
C ALA A 19 -8.29 -14.62 -7.00
N LYS A 20 -7.96 -15.70 -7.71
CA LYS A 20 -6.72 -16.48 -7.46
C LYS A 20 -5.50 -15.87 -8.14
N ASN A 21 -5.68 -15.28 -9.32
CA ASN A 21 -4.63 -14.69 -10.15
C ASN A 21 -5.12 -13.36 -10.75
N ILE A 22 -4.17 -12.52 -11.17
CA ILE A 22 -4.44 -11.32 -11.98
C ILE A 22 -4.07 -11.62 -13.42
N TYR A 23 -4.93 -11.20 -14.35
CA TYR A 23 -4.66 -11.29 -15.78
C TYR A 23 -4.29 -9.90 -16.32
N SER A 24 -3.40 -9.86 -17.33
CA SER A 24 -2.91 -8.60 -17.90
C SER A 24 -4.03 -7.70 -18.42
N THR A 25 -5.08 -8.31 -18.98
CA THR A 25 -6.24 -7.58 -19.51
C THR A 25 -7.04 -6.81 -18.45
N TRP A 26 -6.89 -7.14 -17.16
CA TRP A 26 -7.61 -6.45 -16.08
C TRP A 26 -6.97 -5.14 -15.66
N VAL A 27 -5.68 -4.95 -15.99
CA VAL A 27 -4.89 -3.78 -15.60
C VAL A 27 -4.68 -2.81 -16.77
N GLU A 28 -5.15 -3.17 -17.96
CA GLU A 28 -5.11 -2.34 -19.16
C GLU A 28 -5.90 -1.04 -18.94
N GLY A 29 -5.34 0.09 -19.36
CA GLY A 29 -5.92 1.42 -19.15
C GLY A 29 -5.86 1.94 -17.70
N GLY A 30 -5.23 1.20 -16.79
CA GLY A 30 -5.01 1.61 -15.41
C GLY A 30 -4.21 2.90 -15.25
N THR A 31 -4.46 3.61 -14.14
CA THR A 31 -3.67 4.81 -13.81
C THR A 31 -2.21 4.45 -13.55
N LYS A 32 -1.31 5.37 -13.94
CA LYS A 32 0.13 5.14 -13.88
C LYS A 32 0.57 4.78 -12.46
N TYR A 33 1.46 3.80 -12.36
CA TYR A 33 2.04 3.27 -11.12
C TYR A 33 1.07 2.53 -10.18
N THR A 34 -0.19 2.33 -10.58
CA THR A 34 -1.12 1.51 -9.79
C THR A 34 -0.58 0.11 -9.61
N ARG A 35 -0.66 -0.36 -8.36
CA ARG A 35 -0.30 -1.73 -7.99
C ARG A 35 -1.56 -2.58 -7.90
N TYR A 36 -1.49 -3.77 -8.46
CA TYR A 36 -2.59 -4.71 -8.50
C TYR A 36 -2.22 -5.97 -7.73
N ASN A 37 -3.13 -6.46 -6.91
CA ASN A 37 -3.00 -7.72 -6.21
C ASN A 37 -4.35 -8.49 -6.26
N ALA A 38 -4.35 -9.75 -5.86
CA ALA A 38 -5.56 -10.55 -5.78
C ALA A 38 -5.57 -11.38 -4.48
N THR A 39 -6.73 -11.43 -3.83
CA THR A 39 -6.99 -12.33 -2.71
C THR A 39 -8.27 -13.10 -3.00
N LEU A 40 -8.42 -14.31 -2.45
CA LEU A 40 -9.63 -15.11 -2.68
C LEU A 40 -10.90 -14.42 -2.17
N SER A 41 -10.76 -13.54 -1.18
CA SER A 41 -11.87 -12.82 -0.58
C SER A 41 -12.10 -11.45 -1.23
N GLY A 42 -11.08 -10.89 -1.90
CA GLY A 42 -11.07 -9.52 -2.40
C GLY A 42 -10.78 -8.48 -1.30
N TRP A 43 -10.69 -8.91 -0.05
CA TRP A 43 -10.37 -8.02 1.06
C TRP A 43 -8.90 -7.65 1.07
N PHE A 44 -8.64 -6.45 1.58
CA PHE A 44 -7.31 -5.98 1.93
C PHE A 44 -6.92 -6.61 3.28
N ASP A 45 -5.94 -7.50 3.24
CA ASP A 45 -5.46 -8.29 4.35
C ASP A 45 -4.02 -7.93 4.73
N ASN A 46 -3.43 -8.66 5.67
CA ASN A 46 -2.07 -8.38 6.15
C ASN A 46 -1.00 -8.53 5.07
N VAL A 47 -1.20 -9.46 4.13
CA VAL A 47 -0.25 -9.72 3.04
C VAL A 47 -0.27 -8.54 2.07
N THR A 48 -1.47 -8.13 1.65
CA THR A 48 -1.67 -7.00 0.74
C THR A 48 -1.34 -5.66 1.39
N PHE A 49 -1.57 -5.48 2.70
CA PHE A 49 -1.12 -4.32 3.46
C PHE A 49 0.42 -4.24 3.52
N THR A 50 1.10 -5.35 3.80
CA THR A 50 2.58 -5.41 3.80
C THR A 50 3.15 -5.07 2.43
N ASP A 51 2.55 -5.61 1.38
CA ASP A 51 2.94 -5.36 0.00
C ASP A 51 2.73 -3.90 -0.41
N TRP A 52 1.57 -3.33 -0.07
CA TRP A 52 1.30 -1.91 -0.25
C TRP A 52 2.29 -1.00 0.49
N LEU A 53 2.58 -1.31 1.76
CA LEU A 53 3.53 -0.52 2.56
C LEU A 53 4.91 -0.49 1.87
N LYS A 54 5.42 -1.66 1.47
CA LYS A 54 6.75 -1.79 0.85
C LYS A 54 6.83 -1.21 -0.56
N ALA A 55 5.79 -1.38 -1.36
CA ALA A 55 5.83 -1.00 -2.77
C ALA A 55 5.43 0.46 -3.00
N VAL A 56 4.62 1.04 -2.11
CA VAL A 56 4.02 2.37 -2.30
C VAL A 56 4.48 3.34 -1.22
N VAL A 57 4.24 3.02 0.06
CA VAL A 57 4.43 3.97 1.16
C VAL A 57 5.90 4.22 1.46
N ILE A 58 6.69 3.16 1.71
CA ILE A 58 8.11 3.26 2.05
C ILE A 58 8.90 4.03 0.96
N PRO A 59 8.80 3.68 -0.34
CA PRO A 59 9.55 4.39 -1.38
C PRO A 59 9.13 5.85 -1.55
N TYR A 60 7.86 6.17 -1.27
CA TYR A 60 7.37 7.54 -1.30
C TYR A 60 7.94 8.34 -0.12
N LEU A 61 7.81 7.82 1.10
CA LEU A 61 8.25 8.47 2.32
C LEU A 61 9.78 8.64 2.35
N GLN A 62 10.56 7.67 1.87
CA GLN A 62 12.03 7.77 1.83
C GLN A 62 12.56 8.96 1.00
N ARG A 63 11.75 9.53 0.10
CA ARG A 63 12.13 10.70 -0.72
C ARG A 63 11.82 12.04 -0.06
N LEU A 64 11.14 12.02 1.08
CA LEU A 64 10.77 13.22 1.82
C LEU A 64 11.76 13.43 2.97
N ASP A 65 12.01 14.68 3.31
CA ASP A 65 12.81 15.05 4.47
C ASP A 65 11.92 15.20 5.73
N GLY A 66 12.53 15.07 6.90
CA GLY A 66 11.87 15.26 8.20
C GLY A 66 11.07 14.06 8.72
N ASP A 67 10.31 14.29 9.80
CA ASP A 67 9.49 13.27 10.46
C ASP A 67 8.25 12.93 9.62
N LYS A 68 7.97 11.63 9.52
CA LYS A 68 6.95 11.09 8.62
C LYS A 68 5.91 10.32 9.41
N VAL A 69 4.65 10.72 9.25
CA VAL A 69 3.52 10.08 9.94
C VAL A 69 2.58 9.49 8.89
N LEU A 70 2.32 8.19 9.02
CA LEU A 70 1.28 7.50 8.26
C LEU A 70 0.06 7.31 9.17
N ILE A 71 -1.09 7.84 8.74
CA ILE A 71 -2.37 7.71 9.45
C ILE A 71 -3.29 6.85 8.59
N GLY A 72 -3.96 5.88 9.21
CA GLY A 72 -4.91 4.99 8.55
C GLY A 72 -5.99 4.51 9.50
N ASP A 73 -7.05 3.95 8.93
CA ASP A 73 -8.17 3.40 9.70
C ASP A 73 -7.74 2.13 10.47
N ASN A 74 -8.35 1.92 11.64
CA ASN A 74 -8.00 0.87 12.58
C ASN A 74 -8.54 -0.48 12.11
N LEU A 75 -7.74 -1.17 11.29
CA LEU A 75 -7.75 -2.63 11.29
C LEU A 75 -6.47 -3.11 11.98
N SER A 76 -6.59 -3.32 13.29
CA SER A 76 -5.53 -3.76 14.20
C SER A 76 -4.82 -5.05 13.78
N SER A 77 -5.34 -5.79 12.79
CA SER A 77 -4.65 -6.93 12.17
C SER A 77 -3.41 -6.53 11.36
N HIS A 78 -3.33 -5.29 10.87
CA HIS A 78 -2.27 -4.82 9.96
C HIS A 78 -0.98 -4.34 10.64
N LEU A 79 -0.98 -4.12 11.96
CA LEU A 79 0.18 -3.68 12.73
C LEU A 79 1.01 -4.87 13.22
N LEU A 80 1.60 -5.61 12.28
CA LEU A 80 2.58 -6.66 12.62
C LEU A 80 3.88 -6.03 13.11
N LEU A 81 4.50 -6.58 14.17
CA LEU A 81 5.81 -6.16 14.70
C LEU A 81 6.88 -6.01 13.62
N LYS A 82 6.85 -6.89 12.60
CA LYS A 82 7.76 -6.84 11.45
C LYS A 82 7.64 -5.54 10.65
N MET A 83 6.46 -4.94 10.60
CA MET A 83 6.20 -3.70 9.87
C MET A 83 6.70 -2.48 10.65
N LEU A 84 6.49 -2.48 11.97
CA LEU A 84 7.07 -1.46 12.85
C LEU A 84 8.60 -1.44 12.76
N ALA A 85 9.23 -2.62 12.68
CA ALA A 85 10.67 -2.73 12.46
C ALA A 85 11.12 -2.10 11.13
N GLN A 86 10.32 -2.23 10.06
CA GLN A 86 10.64 -1.57 8.79
C GLN A 86 10.57 -0.04 8.90
N CYS A 87 9.64 0.50 9.69
CA CYS A 87 9.57 1.94 9.95
C CYS A 87 10.78 2.48 10.72
N GLN A 88 11.38 1.68 11.61
CA GLN A 88 12.58 2.08 12.35
C GLN A 88 13.86 2.14 11.48
N ILE A 89 13.89 1.38 10.38
CA ILE A 89 15.03 1.34 9.45
C ILE A 89 14.98 2.50 8.45
N MET A 90 13.81 3.13 8.25
CA MET A 90 13.60 4.26 7.33
C MET A 90 14.18 5.62 7.82
N LYS A 91 15.20 5.61 8.68
CA LYS A 91 15.89 6.84 9.10
C LYS A 91 16.67 7.48 7.96
#